data_AF-W7TGY3-F1
#
_entry.id   AF-W7TGY3-F1
#
_cell.length_a   1.000
_cell.length_b   1.000
_cell.length_c   1.000
_cell.angle_alpha   90.00
_cell.angle_beta   90.00
_cell.angle_gamma   90.00
#
_symmetry.space_group_name_H-M   'P 1'
#
loop_
_entity.id
_entity.type
_entity.pdbx_description
1 polymer ?
#
loop_
_entity_poly.entity_id
_entity_poly.type
_entity_poly.pdbx_seq_one_letter_code
_entity_poly.pdbx_strand_id
1 'polypeptide(L)'
;MHLTGSLAADRRLLADGLISEHVNADPVTGEWFASGGLAVSRAPFHVIDGDGQPDPDLYALGIPTENHRWFTQIGNGRPGPLTGFHTDADAIAADVLAALRVPAYSTI
;
A
#
# COMPACT_ATOMS: atom_id res chain seq x y z
N MET A 1 21.11 9.97 8.99
CA MET A 1 20.32 9.04 9.81
C MET A 1 19.38 8.32 8.86
N HIS A 2 19.85 7.24 8.22
CA HIS A 2 19.00 6.41 7.38
C HIS A 2 18.05 5.67 8.31
N LEU A 3 16.75 6.00 8.25
CA LEU A 3 15.71 5.16 8.81
C LEU A 3 15.56 3.92 7.90
N THR A 4 16.57 3.05 7.91
CA THR A 4 16.46 1.73 7.31
C THR A 4 15.65 0.88 8.28
N GLY A 5 14.32 0.90 8.19
CA GLY A 5 13.54 0.05 9.09
C GLY A 5 12.04 0.32 9.11
N SER A 6 11.35 -0.06 8.04
CA SER A 6 9.98 -0.55 8.17
C SER A 6 9.87 -1.92 7.46
N LEU A 7 10.45 -2.05 6.26
CA LEU A 7 10.47 -3.31 5.49
C LEU A 7 11.56 -4.33 5.91
N ALA A 8 12.13 -4.22 7.11
CA ALA A 8 13.17 -5.18 7.53
C ALA A 8 12.64 -6.63 7.59
N ALA A 9 11.35 -6.79 7.93
CA ALA A 9 10.66 -8.08 7.90
C ALA A 9 10.32 -8.56 6.48
N ASP A 10 10.20 -7.63 5.52
CA ASP A 10 9.73 -7.88 4.15
C ASP A 10 10.88 -7.94 3.13
N ARG A 11 12.12 -7.98 3.62
CA ARG A 11 13.34 -7.95 2.80
C ARG A 11 13.39 -9.07 1.75
N ARG A 12 12.77 -10.21 2.04
CA ARG A 12 12.67 -11.31 1.08
C ARG A 12 11.69 -11.02 -0.04
N LEU A 13 10.53 -10.43 0.28
CA LEU A 13 9.54 -10.03 -0.72
C LEU A 13 10.11 -8.95 -1.65
N LEU A 14 10.88 -8.00 -1.11
CA LEU A 14 11.63 -7.02 -1.91
C LEU A 14 12.65 -7.70 -2.83
N ALA A 15 13.44 -8.63 -2.30
CA ALA A 15 14.46 -9.34 -3.07
C ALA A 15 13.86 -10.21 -4.18
N ASP A 16 12.68 -10.75 -3.94
CA ASP A 16 11.95 -11.59 -4.91
C ASP A 16 11.11 -10.74 -5.89
N GLY A 17 11.09 -9.41 -5.73
CA GLY A 17 10.37 -8.48 -6.61
C GLY A 17 8.86 -8.44 -6.39
N LEU A 18 8.35 -9.07 -5.33
CA LEU A 18 6.91 -9.13 -5.04
C LEU A 18 6.36 -7.81 -4.51
N ILE A 19 7.24 -6.95 -3.98
CA ILE A 19 6.91 -5.63 -3.47
C ILE A 19 7.97 -4.62 -3.90
N SER A 20 7.62 -3.34 -3.91
CA SER A 20 8.56 -2.22 -4.10
C SER A 20 8.40 -1.15 -3.02
N GLU A 21 9.43 -0.31 -2.89
CA GLU A 21 9.39 0.83 -1.97
C GLU A 21 8.71 2.04 -2.60
N HIS A 22 7.91 2.76 -1.82
CA HIS A 22 7.40 4.06 -2.21
C HIS A 22 8.55 5.05 -2.37
N VAL A 23 8.64 5.65 -3.55
CA VAL A 23 9.65 6.67 -3.87
C VAL A 23 9.02 8.05 -3.80
N ASN A 24 9.61 8.91 -2.96
CA ASN A 24 9.28 10.33 -2.93
C ASN A 24 10.30 11.13 -3.74
N ALA A 25 9.86 12.30 -4.22
CA ALA A 25 10.73 13.29 -4.81
C ALA A 25 10.87 14.48 -3.84
N ASP A 26 12.09 14.92 -3.60
CA ASP A 26 12.35 16.18 -2.91
C ASP A 26 11.88 17.34 -3.82
N PRO A 27 10.94 18.18 -3.36
CA PRO A 27 10.36 19.23 -4.20
C PRO A 27 11.33 20.40 -4.47
N VAL A 28 12.43 20.50 -3.73
CA VAL A 28 13.46 21.54 -3.86
C VAL A 28 14.61 21.05 -4.74
N THR A 29 15.12 19.84 -4.49
CA THR A 29 16.28 19.31 -5.23
C THR A 29 15.88 18.48 -6.45
N GLY A 30 14.65 17.96 -6.48
CA GLY A 30 14.19 17.00 -7.50
C GLY A 30 14.76 15.59 -7.32
N GLU A 31 15.48 15.32 -6.23
CA GLU A 31 16.07 14.02 -5.95
C GLU A 31 15.00 13.00 -5.56
N TRP A 32 15.13 11.78 -6.07
CA TRP A 32 14.23 10.68 -5.75
C TRP A 32 14.82 9.83 -4.64
N PHE A 33 14.03 9.52 -3.62
CA PHE A 33 14.47 8.68 -2.51
C PHE A 33 13.40 7.67 -2.10
N ALA A 34 13.86 6.45 -1.81
CA ALA A 34 13.02 5.41 -1.24
C ALA A 34 12.65 5.79 0.20
N SER A 35 11.35 5.84 0.47
CA SER A 35 10.82 6.35 1.72
C SER A 35 10.80 5.32 2.84
N GLY A 36 11.02 4.03 2.52
CA GLY A 36 10.96 2.91 3.46
C GLY A 36 9.56 2.30 3.65
N GLY A 37 8.50 2.88 3.07
CA GLY A 37 7.15 2.29 3.05
C GLY A 37 6.88 1.52 1.76
N LEU A 38 5.88 0.63 1.77
CA LEU A 38 5.41 -0.06 0.57
C LEU A 38 4.82 0.93 -0.45
N ALA A 39 5.19 0.76 -1.71
CA ALA A 39 4.50 1.39 -2.82
C ALA A 39 3.13 0.73 -3.00
N VAL A 40 2.09 1.56 -3.06
CA VAL A 40 0.72 1.12 -3.34
C VAL A 40 0.08 1.98 -4.42
N SER A 41 -0.87 1.42 -5.15
CA SER A 41 -1.73 2.17 -6.05
C SER A 41 -2.57 3.19 -5.26
N ARG A 42 -3.28 4.06 -5.99
CA ARG A 42 -4.47 4.71 -5.42
C ARG A 42 -5.49 3.63 -5.03
N ALA A 43 -6.54 3.99 -4.28
CA ALA A 43 -7.63 3.07 -3.94
C ALA A 43 -7.98 2.15 -5.15
N PRO A 44 -7.94 0.83 -4.98
CA PRO A 44 -8.10 0.10 -3.71
C PRO A 44 -6.79 -0.26 -2.97
N PHE A 45 -5.65 0.36 -3.30
CA PHE A 45 -4.37 0.19 -2.59
C PHE A 45 -3.69 -1.17 -2.81
N HIS A 46 -3.67 -1.62 -4.07
CA HIS A 46 -2.85 -2.75 -4.49
C HIS A 46 -1.38 -2.44 -4.27
N VAL A 47 -0.63 -3.42 -3.78
CA VAL A 47 0.83 -3.33 -3.69
C VAL A 47 1.43 -3.24 -5.08
N ILE A 48 2.41 -2.36 -5.25
CA ILE A 48 3.17 -2.25 -6.49
C ILE A 48 4.41 -3.14 -6.38
N ASP A 49 4.57 -4.05 -7.34
CA ASP A 49 5.70 -4.98 -7.43
C ASP A 49 7.00 -4.29 -7.92
N GLY A 50 8.07 -5.06 -8.04
CA GLY A 50 9.38 -4.58 -8.51
C GLY A 50 9.39 -4.11 -9.97
N ASP A 51 8.41 -4.50 -10.78
CA ASP A 51 8.22 -4.09 -12.17
C ASP A 51 7.30 -2.86 -12.29
N GLY A 52 6.83 -2.33 -11.16
CA GLY A 52 5.94 -1.17 -11.12
C GLY A 52 4.48 -1.50 -11.43
N GLN A 53 4.09 -2.78 -11.39
CA GLN A 53 2.71 -3.22 -11.63
C GLN A 53 1.95 -3.43 -10.32
N PRO A 54 0.66 -3.05 -10.26
CA PRO A 54 -0.19 -3.41 -9.13
C PRO A 54 -0.50 -4.91 -9.13
N ASP A 55 -0.23 -5.58 -8.01
CA ASP A 55 -0.65 -6.96 -7.78
C ASP A 55 -2.14 -6.99 -7.41
N PRO A 56 -3.01 -7.63 -8.23
CA PRO A 56 -4.45 -7.63 -8.01
C PRO A 56 -4.89 -8.39 -6.74
N ASP A 57 -4.05 -9.28 -6.21
CA ASP A 57 -4.36 -10.13 -5.08
C ASP A 57 -3.71 -9.65 -3.76
N LEU A 58 -2.87 -8.61 -3.83
CA LEU A 58 -2.13 -8.08 -2.69
C LEU A 58 -2.45 -6.62 -2.41
N TYR A 59 -2.85 -6.33 -1.18
CA TYR A 59 -3.21 -4.98 -0.70
C TYR A 59 -2.37 -4.62 0.52
N ALA A 60 -2.11 -3.32 0.73
CA ALA A 60 -1.48 -2.83 1.94
C ALA A 60 -2.17 -1.58 2.50
N LEU A 61 -2.29 -1.53 3.82
CA LEU A 61 -2.92 -0.43 4.56
C LEU A 61 -2.26 -0.32 5.95
N GLY A 62 -2.11 0.90 6.46
CA GLY A 62 -1.61 1.15 7.82
C GLY A 62 -0.09 1.31 7.88
N ILE A 63 0.55 0.76 8.91
CA ILE A 63 2.01 0.91 9.17
C ILE A 63 2.88 0.58 7.95
N PRO A 64 2.64 -0.48 7.16
CA PRO A 64 3.44 -0.75 5.97
C PRO A 64 3.44 0.39 4.94
N THR A 65 2.43 1.27 5.00
CA THR A 65 2.25 2.43 4.10
C THR A 65 2.48 3.78 4.80
N GLU A 66 3.04 3.81 6.01
CA GLU A 66 3.09 5.05 6.82
C GLU A 66 3.97 6.17 6.23
N ASN A 67 4.89 5.80 5.32
CA ASN A 67 5.74 6.73 4.60
C ASN A 67 5.06 7.32 3.34
N HIS A 68 3.86 6.82 2.99
CA HIS A 68 2.90 7.45 2.08
C HIS A 68 1.90 8.35 2.83
N ARG A 69 1.45 7.92 4.02
CA ARG A 69 0.40 8.56 4.81
C ARG A 69 0.76 8.53 6.28
N TRP A 70 0.76 9.68 6.96
CA TRP A 70 1.08 9.73 8.39
C TRP A 70 0.16 8.81 9.22
N PHE A 71 0.74 7.77 9.83
CA PHE A 71 0.01 6.77 10.61
C PHE A 71 -0.77 7.38 11.80
N THR A 72 -0.29 8.48 12.37
CA THR A 72 -1.04 9.19 13.44
C THR A 72 -2.39 9.75 12.96
N GLN A 73 -2.58 9.93 11.65
CA GLN A 73 -3.87 10.28 11.06
C GLN A 73 -4.90 9.15 11.20
N ILE A 74 -4.44 7.91 11.38
CA ILE A 74 -5.26 6.72 11.66
C ILE A 74 -5.58 6.64 13.16
N GLY A 75 -4.61 6.96 14.03
CA GLY A 75 -4.74 6.88 15.49
C GLY A 75 -5.46 8.06 16.16
N ASN A 76 -5.63 9.20 15.49
CA ASN A 76 -6.29 10.40 16.02
C ASN A 76 -7.83 10.42 15.81
N GLY A 77 -8.42 9.26 15.53
CA GLY A 77 -9.87 9.12 15.45
C GLY A 77 -10.51 9.15 16.83
N ARG A 78 -11.59 9.94 16.99
CA ARG A 78 -12.48 9.73 18.15
C ARG A 78 -13.17 8.38 18.00
N PRO A 79 -13.47 7.66 19.10
CA PRO A 79 -14.34 6.49 19.02
C PRO A 79 -15.69 6.85 18.40
N GLY A 80 -16.16 6.05 17.44
CA GLY A 80 -17.48 6.19 16.80
C GLY A 80 -17.42 6.63 15.33
N PRO A 81 -16.92 7.84 15.01
CA PRO A 81 -16.84 8.31 13.62
C PRO A 81 -15.93 7.43 12.73
N LEU A 82 -16.38 7.17 11.50
CA LEU A 82 -15.53 6.59 10.46
C LEU A 82 -14.37 7.54 10.16
N THR A 83 -13.16 7.00 10.13
CA THR A 83 -11.94 7.74 9.78
C THR A 83 -11.52 7.43 8.35
N GLY A 84 -10.55 8.19 7.81
CA GLY A 84 -9.97 7.88 6.51
C GLY A 84 -9.43 6.45 6.41
N PHE A 85 -8.94 5.88 7.51
CA PHE A 85 -8.55 4.47 7.58
C PHE A 85 -9.70 3.51 7.31
N HIS A 86 -10.89 3.80 7.85
CA HIS A 86 -12.07 2.98 7.60
C HIS A 86 -12.49 3.08 6.14
N THR A 87 -12.46 4.28 5.56
CA THR A 87 -12.74 4.48 4.13
C THR A 87 -11.75 3.72 3.24
N ASP A 88 -10.46 3.75 3.58
CA ASP A 88 -9.43 3.02 2.83
C ASP A 88 -9.64 1.49 2.96
N ALA A 89 -9.99 0.99 4.15
CA ALA A 89 -10.31 -0.42 4.37
C ALA A 89 -11.59 -0.86 3.64
N ASP A 90 -12.62 -0.01 3.61
CA ASP A 90 -13.87 -0.26 2.87
C ASP A 90 -13.61 -0.34 1.36
N ALA A 91 -12.68 0.46 0.83
CA ALA A 91 -12.30 0.39 -0.58
C ALA A 91 -11.65 -0.96 -0.93
N ILE A 92 -10.75 -1.48 -0.07
CA ILE A 92 -10.18 -2.81 -0.21
C ILE A 92 -11.28 -3.87 -0.15
N ALA A 93 -12.15 -3.80 0.86
CA ALA A 93 -13.22 -4.77 1.05
C ALA A 93 -14.19 -4.80 -0.14
N ALA A 94 -14.53 -3.63 -0.70
CA ALA A 94 -15.37 -3.52 -1.87
C ALA A 94 -14.75 -4.16 -3.11
N ASP A 95 -13.44 -3.97 -3.33
CA ASP A 95 -12.72 -4.54 -4.46
C ASP A 95 -12.62 -6.07 -4.36
N VAL A 96 -12.24 -6.59 -3.19
CA VAL A 96 -12.22 -8.03 -2.90
C VAL A 96 -13.59 -8.66 -3.12
N LEU A 97 -14.66 -8.02 -2.63
CA LEU A 97 -16.02 -8.52 -2.84
C LEU A 97 -16.45 -8.47 -4.32
N ALA A 98 -15.98 -7.48 -5.08
CA ALA A 98 -16.25 -7.39 -6.51
C ALA A 98 -15.53 -8.52 -7.28
N ALA A 99 -14.27 -8.80 -6.96
CA ALA A 99 -13.49 -9.89 -7.54
C ALA A 99 -14.16 -11.26 -7.30
N LEU A 100 -14.65 -11.51 -6.08
CA LEU A 100 -15.37 -12.74 -5.73
C LEU A 100 -16.74 -12.89 -6.44
N ARG A 101 -17.33 -11.78 -6.89
CA ARG A 101 -18.61 -11.77 -7.61
C ARG A 101 -18.45 -12.06 -9.10
N VAL A 102 -17.24 -12.02 -9.64
CA VAL A 102 -16.97 -12.49 -11.00
C VAL A 102 -17.12 -14.02 -10.99
N PRO A 103 -18.13 -14.61 -11.65
CA PRO A 103 -18.19 -16.06 -11.78
C PRO A 103 -16.94 -16.50 -12.54
N ALA A 104 -16.25 -17.52 -12.04
CA ALA A 104 -15.25 -18.24 -12.82
C ALA A 104 -15.96 -18.91 -14.02
N TYR A 105 -16.21 -18.14 -15.08
CA TYR A 105 -16.72 -18.64 -16.34
C TYR A 105 -15.88 -18.05 -17.46
N SER A 106 -14.75 -18.71 -17.71
CA SER A 106 -14.22 -18.81 -19.06
C SER A 106 -14.44 -20.25 -19.49
N THR A 107 -15.45 -20.45 -20.33
CA THR A 107 -15.63 -21.69 -21.08
C THR A 107 -14.50 -21.79 -22.11
N ILE A 108 -13.94 -22.99 -22.16
CA ILE A 108 -13.16 -23.65 -23.21
C ILE A 108 -13.29 -23.00 -24.60
#